data_AF-A0A1F1KGP7-F1
#
_entry.id   AF-A0A1F1KGP7-F1
#
_cell.length_a   1.000
_cell.length_b   1.000
_cell.length_c   1.000
_cell.angle_alpha   90.00
_cell.angle_beta   90.00
_cell.angle_gamma   90.00
#
_symmetry.space_group_name_H-M   'P 1'
#
loop_
_entity.id
_entity.type
_entity.pdbx_description
1 polymer ?
#
loop_
_entity_poly.entity_id
_entity_poly.type
_entity_poly.pdbx_seq_one_letter_code
_entity_poly.pdbx_strand_id
1 'polypeptide(L)'
;MRKAARRGPRPMGSDTKADILGAATRLFSEFGYEAVSMRAVAREAGVDPALVSYYFGSKGGLFIHAMRPSVDAEEVQAFIAQVDPAECGTALLAFALEFWGDVPSAQRVSGTLAAANSQPSEREFLRELLFDGFMLPIARRVSPDEPELRATLASTVLLGMITCAATLRMPMMDGLSDARLAEALGAQCQALLTGPLPPEEHAVASPGELLGPSDAPTGLPGVDNDPPQNPQGDVSS
;
A
#
# COMPACT_ATOMS: atom_id res chain seq x y z
N MET A 1 -24.12 -31.95 42.48
CA MET A 1 -23.40 -30.67 42.26
C MET A 1 -22.08 -31.00 41.55
N ARG A 2 -21.92 -30.69 40.25
CA ARG A 2 -20.65 -30.90 39.52
C ARG A 2 -19.81 -29.62 39.57
N LYS A 3 -18.58 -29.76 40.06
CA LYS A 3 -17.59 -28.72 40.33
C LYS A 3 -17.04 -28.16 39.01
N ALA A 4 -17.16 -26.85 38.80
CA ALA A 4 -16.61 -26.15 37.64
C ALA A 4 -15.08 -26.23 37.65
N ALA A 5 -14.50 -26.78 36.58
CA ALA A 5 -13.06 -26.78 36.37
C ALA A 5 -12.61 -25.37 35.96
N ARG A 6 -11.77 -24.74 36.80
CA ARG A 6 -11.08 -23.49 36.47
C ARG A 6 -10.16 -23.73 35.27
N ARG A 7 -10.45 -23.06 34.14
CA ARG A 7 -9.53 -22.97 32.99
C ARG A 7 -8.22 -22.34 33.46
N GLY A 8 -7.11 -23.06 33.27
CA GLY A 8 -5.77 -22.59 33.60
C GLY A 8 -5.30 -21.43 32.69
N PRO A 9 -4.19 -20.76 33.05
CA PRO A 9 -3.65 -19.63 32.29
C PRO A 9 -3.30 -20.04 30.85
N ARG A 10 -3.80 -19.30 29.86
CA ARG A 10 -3.50 -19.52 28.43
C ARG A 10 -2.08 -19.03 28.10
N PRO A 11 -1.41 -19.59 27.07
CA PRO A 11 -0.10 -19.12 26.61
C PRO A 11 -0.22 -17.68 26.09
N MET A 12 0.47 -16.73 26.73
CA MET A 12 0.19 -15.28 26.65
C MET A 12 0.69 -14.52 25.40
N GLY A 13 1.28 -15.18 24.40
CA GLY A 13 2.01 -14.48 23.33
C GLY A 13 1.28 -14.37 21.97
N SER A 14 0.96 -15.51 21.37
CA SER A 14 0.45 -15.59 20.00
C SER A 14 -1.04 -15.28 19.90
N ASP A 15 -1.84 -15.77 20.85
CA ASP A 15 -3.29 -15.54 20.87
C ASP A 15 -3.59 -14.05 21.06
N THR A 16 -2.90 -13.38 21.99
CA THR A 16 -3.13 -11.95 22.27
C THR A 16 -2.90 -11.07 21.04
N LYS A 17 -1.80 -11.29 20.30
CA LYS A 17 -1.50 -10.51 19.09
C LYS A 17 -2.54 -10.77 17.99
N ALA A 18 -2.97 -12.02 17.82
CA ALA A 18 -3.99 -12.40 16.85
C ALA A 18 -5.38 -11.84 17.23
N ASP A 19 -5.74 -11.86 18.51
CA ASP A 19 -6.99 -11.31 19.03
C ASP A 19 -7.08 -9.80 18.79
N ILE A 20 -5.99 -9.06 19.07
CA ILE A 20 -5.88 -7.62 18.77
C ILE A 20 -6.03 -7.37 17.27
N LEU A 21 -5.36 -8.17 16.44
CA LEU A 21 -5.39 -8.01 14.99
C LEU A 21 -6.79 -8.28 14.41
N GLY A 22 -7.47 -9.32 14.90
CA GLY A 22 -8.83 -9.65 14.50
C GLY A 22 -9.84 -8.57 14.91
N ALA A 23 -9.72 -8.03 16.13
CA ALA A 23 -10.51 -6.90 16.60
C ALA A 23 -10.27 -5.64 15.76
N ALA A 24 -9.01 -5.31 15.48
CA ALA A 24 -8.65 -4.18 14.64
C ALA A 24 -9.21 -4.33 13.23
N THR A 25 -9.10 -5.51 12.63
CA THR A 25 -9.61 -5.80 11.28
C THR A 25 -11.10 -5.51 11.19
N ARG A 26 -11.89 -6.04 12.12
CA ARG A 26 -13.35 -5.79 12.16
C ARG A 26 -13.67 -4.30 12.29
N LEU A 27 -13.08 -3.65 13.30
CA LEU A 27 -13.37 -2.24 13.58
C LEU A 27 -12.97 -1.31 12.44
N PHE A 28 -11.78 -1.50 11.86
CA PHE A 28 -11.32 -0.65 10.76
C PHE A 28 -12.08 -0.89 9.46
N SER A 29 -12.50 -2.13 9.17
CA SER A 29 -13.36 -2.41 8.02
C SER A 29 -14.77 -1.84 8.17
N GLU A 30 -15.33 -1.82 9.38
CA GLU A 30 -16.70 -1.33 9.62
C GLU A 30 -16.79 0.20 9.75
N PHE A 31 -15.84 0.82 10.47
CA PHE A 31 -15.92 2.24 10.83
C PHE A 31 -14.87 3.11 10.14
N GLY A 32 -13.93 2.51 9.40
CA GLY A 32 -12.82 3.22 8.75
C GLY A 32 -11.71 3.67 9.71
N TYR A 33 -10.62 4.20 9.14
CA TYR A 33 -9.43 4.57 9.90
C TYR A 33 -9.72 5.63 10.97
N GLU A 34 -10.40 6.73 10.63
CA GLU A 34 -10.58 7.87 11.52
C GLU A 34 -11.38 7.56 12.78
N ALA A 35 -12.48 6.80 12.64
CA ALA A 35 -13.42 6.54 13.75
C ALA A 35 -12.89 5.54 14.80
N VAL A 36 -11.87 4.75 14.48
CA VAL A 36 -11.35 3.70 15.36
C VAL A 36 -10.18 4.22 16.20
N SER A 37 -10.22 4.01 17.51
CA SER A 37 -9.09 4.31 18.40
C SER A 37 -8.40 3.04 18.89
N MET A 38 -7.12 3.12 19.25
CA MET A 38 -6.39 1.99 19.84
C MET A 38 -7.05 1.45 21.12
N ARG A 39 -7.71 2.33 21.90
CA ARG A 39 -8.46 1.94 23.09
C ARG A 39 -9.75 1.18 22.73
N ALA A 40 -10.40 1.52 21.63
CA ALA A 40 -11.56 0.78 21.13
C ALA A 40 -11.15 -0.64 20.69
N VAL A 41 -10.03 -0.78 19.99
CA VAL A 41 -9.47 -2.09 19.62
C VAL A 41 -9.13 -2.92 20.85
N ALA A 42 -8.41 -2.34 21.83
CA ALA A 42 -8.05 -3.04 23.06
C ALA A 42 -9.28 -3.58 23.81
N ARG A 43 -10.34 -2.77 23.89
CA ARG A 43 -11.61 -3.16 24.50
C ARG A 43 -12.29 -4.29 23.76
N GLU A 44 -12.33 -4.23 22.43
CA GLU A 44 -12.90 -5.28 21.57
C GLU A 44 -12.12 -6.60 21.67
N ALA A 45 -10.79 -6.52 21.75
CA ALA A 45 -9.93 -7.69 21.94
C ALA A 45 -9.90 -8.20 23.40
N GLY A 46 -10.47 -7.45 24.35
CA GLY A 46 -10.45 -7.81 25.77
C GLY A 46 -9.07 -7.74 26.43
N VAL A 47 -8.18 -6.87 25.94
CA VAL A 47 -6.78 -6.73 26.40
C VAL A 47 -6.50 -5.34 26.97
N ASP A 48 -5.36 -5.20 27.66
CA ASP A 48 -4.85 -3.90 28.08
C ASP A 48 -4.43 -3.04 26.87
N PRO A 49 -4.82 -1.75 26.77
CA PRO A 49 -4.37 -0.85 25.70
C PRO A 49 -2.85 -0.78 25.51
N ALA A 50 -2.06 -0.95 26.58
CA ALA A 50 -0.60 -0.97 26.49
C ALA A 50 -0.08 -2.14 25.64
N LEU A 51 -0.79 -3.28 25.59
CA LEU A 51 -0.42 -4.42 24.75
C LEU A 51 -0.60 -4.09 23.26
N VAL A 52 -1.62 -3.30 22.90
CA VAL A 52 -1.82 -2.87 21.52
C VAL A 52 -0.66 -1.99 21.06
N SER A 53 -0.26 -0.99 21.86
CA SER A 53 0.90 -0.16 21.58
C SER A 53 2.21 -0.96 21.54
N TYR A 54 2.36 -1.94 22.43
CA TYR A 54 3.54 -2.80 22.49
C TYR A 54 3.70 -3.65 21.22
N TYR A 55 2.62 -4.27 20.73
CA TYR A 55 2.70 -5.16 19.56
C TYR A 55 2.70 -4.42 18.22
N PHE A 56 2.03 -3.28 18.12
CA PHE A 56 1.77 -2.62 16.83
C PHE A 56 2.25 -1.17 16.76
N GLY A 57 2.80 -0.63 17.86
CA GLY A 57 3.36 0.72 17.94
C GLY A 57 2.29 1.80 17.92
N SER A 58 1.79 2.12 16.72
CA SER A 58 0.86 3.23 16.46
C SER A 58 -0.49 2.76 15.91
N LYS A 59 -1.51 3.64 15.94
CA LYS A 59 -2.79 3.41 15.26
C LYS A 59 -2.59 3.14 13.77
N GLY A 60 -1.67 3.86 13.13
CA GLY A 60 -1.27 3.65 11.75
C GLY A 60 -0.71 2.24 11.55
N GLY A 61 0.31 1.85 12.33
CA GLY A 61 0.90 0.50 12.26
C GLY A 61 -0.12 -0.61 12.48
N LEU A 62 -1.01 -0.46 13.46
CA LEU A 62 -2.10 -1.40 13.71
C LEU A 62 -3.11 -1.46 12.54
N PHE A 63 -3.54 -0.31 12.01
CA PHE A 63 -4.42 -0.25 10.85
C PHE A 63 -3.81 -1.01 9.69
N ILE A 64 -2.53 -0.78 9.42
CA ILE A 64 -1.88 -1.39 8.27
C ILE A 64 -1.76 -2.90 8.47
N HIS A 65 -1.33 -3.35 9.65
CA HIS A 65 -1.29 -4.78 9.97
C HIS A 65 -2.67 -5.44 9.84
N ALA A 66 -3.72 -4.80 10.36
CA ALA A 66 -5.09 -5.29 10.27
C ALA A 66 -5.61 -5.30 8.84
N MET A 67 -5.13 -4.34 8.05
CA MET A 67 -5.47 -4.19 6.65
C MET A 67 -4.47 -4.89 5.72
N ARG A 68 -3.59 -5.77 6.20
CA ARG A 68 -2.75 -6.55 5.29
C ARG A 68 -3.64 -7.54 4.53
N PRO A 69 -3.60 -7.56 3.19
CA PRO A 69 -4.32 -8.56 2.42
C PRO A 69 -3.92 -9.98 2.85
N SER A 70 -4.90 -10.86 2.96
CA SER A 70 -4.65 -12.30 3.00
C SER A 70 -4.64 -12.79 1.56
N VAL A 71 -3.45 -12.99 1.01
CA VAL A 71 -3.29 -13.61 -0.31
C VAL A 71 -3.20 -15.12 -0.10
N ASP A 72 -4.01 -15.88 -0.83
CA ASP A 72 -3.88 -17.33 -0.83
C ASP A 72 -2.59 -17.71 -1.57
N ALA A 73 -1.59 -18.15 -0.80
CA ALA A 73 -0.30 -18.52 -1.35
C ALA A 73 -0.40 -19.73 -2.29
N GLU A 74 -1.33 -20.66 -2.06
CA GLU A 74 -1.51 -21.84 -2.91
C GLU A 74 -2.10 -21.41 -4.27
N GLU A 75 -3.08 -20.51 -4.25
CA GLU A 75 -3.68 -19.95 -5.45
C GLU A 75 -2.67 -19.17 -6.30
N VAL A 76 -1.88 -18.28 -5.67
CA VAL A 76 -0.83 -17.53 -6.36
C VAL A 76 0.23 -18.46 -6.97
N GLN A 77 0.66 -19.49 -6.22
CA GLN A 77 1.64 -20.43 -6.74
C GLN A 77 1.09 -21.28 -7.89
N ALA A 78 -0.18 -21.68 -7.83
CA ALA A 78 -0.86 -22.38 -8.91
C ALA A 78 -0.95 -21.51 -10.18
N PHE A 79 -1.32 -20.24 -10.03
CA PHE A 79 -1.32 -19.26 -11.12
C PHE A 79 0.07 -19.13 -11.76
N ILE A 80 1.10 -18.86 -10.95
CA ILE A 80 2.49 -18.73 -11.43
C ILE A 80 2.92 -20.00 -12.16
N ALA A 81 2.60 -21.20 -11.66
CA ALA A 81 3.00 -22.45 -12.28
C ALA A 81 2.38 -22.66 -13.68
N GLN A 82 1.18 -22.13 -13.93
CA GLN A 82 0.39 -22.43 -15.13
C GLN A 82 0.37 -21.29 -16.16
N VAL A 83 0.89 -20.11 -15.82
CA VAL A 83 0.87 -18.94 -16.72
C VAL A 83 1.59 -19.24 -18.04
N ASP A 84 0.89 -19.02 -19.16
CA ASP A 84 1.42 -19.15 -20.52
C ASP A 84 2.13 -17.84 -20.91
N PRO A 85 3.42 -17.89 -21.33
CA PRO A 85 4.11 -16.70 -21.84
C PRO A 85 3.38 -15.98 -22.97
N ALA A 86 2.59 -16.67 -23.81
CA ALA A 86 1.87 -16.04 -24.92
C ALA A 86 0.67 -15.18 -24.47
N GLU A 87 0.12 -15.45 -23.30
CA GLU A 87 -1.10 -14.80 -22.78
C GLU A 87 -0.90 -14.22 -21.35
N CYS A 88 0.33 -14.17 -20.87
CA CYS A 88 0.64 -13.85 -19.48
C CYS A 88 0.14 -12.46 -19.05
N GLY A 89 0.12 -11.48 -19.96
CA GLY A 89 -0.32 -10.13 -19.66
C GLY A 89 -1.80 -10.07 -19.27
N THR A 90 -2.68 -10.60 -20.12
CA THR A 90 -4.13 -10.64 -19.85
C THR A 90 -4.45 -11.54 -18.65
N ALA A 91 -3.81 -12.72 -18.56
CA ALA A 91 -4.01 -13.64 -17.46
C ALA A 91 -3.62 -13.03 -16.10
N LEU A 92 -2.48 -12.31 -16.04
CA LEU A 92 -2.02 -11.61 -14.84
C LEU A 92 -3.01 -10.52 -14.41
N LEU A 93 -3.48 -9.70 -15.35
CA LEU A 93 -4.42 -8.63 -15.04
C LEU A 93 -5.78 -9.17 -14.60
N ALA A 94 -6.26 -10.25 -15.22
CA ALA A 94 -7.50 -10.90 -14.81
C ALA A 94 -7.38 -11.46 -13.39
N PHE A 95 -6.30 -12.18 -13.09
CA PHE A 95 -6.02 -12.70 -11.75
C PHE A 95 -5.94 -11.58 -10.71
N ALA A 96 -5.24 -10.48 -11.03
CA ALA A 96 -5.17 -9.33 -10.17
C ALA A 96 -6.57 -8.72 -9.96
N LEU A 97 -7.33 -8.45 -11.02
CA LEU A 97 -8.66 -7.84 -10.94
C LEU A 97 -9.64 -8.69 -10.12
N GLU A 98 -9.59 -10.02 -10.23
CA GLU A 98 -10.38 -10.92 -9.38
C GLU A 98 -10.00 -10.77 -7.89
N PHE A 99 -8.70 -10.75 -7.59
CA PHE A 99 -8.21 -10.48 -6.25
C PHE A 99 -8.63 -9.08 -5.73
N TRP A 100 -8.69 -8.09 -6.62
CA TRP A 100 -9.14 -6.72 -6.32
C TRP A 100 -10.67 -6.59 -6.25
N GLY A 101 -11.43 -7.49 -6.86
CA GLY A 101 -12.90 -7.54 -6.79
C GLY A 101 -13.42 -7.94 -5.40
N ASP A 102 -12.59 -8.62 -4.60
CA ASP A 102 -12.86 -8.85 -3.18
C ASP A 102 -12.72 -7.53 -2.40
N VAL A 103 -13.86 -6.86 -2.16
CA VAL A 103 -13.96 -5.51 -1.55
C VAL A 103 -13.10 -5.35 -0.26
N PRO A 104 -13.02 -6.33 0.65
CA PRO A 104 -12.09 -6.30 1.77
C PRO A 104 -10.62 -6.25 1.33
N SER A 105 -10.21 -7.03 0.34
CA SER A 105 -8.82 -7.09 -0.16
C SER A 105 -8.38 -5.79 -0.85
N ALA A 106 -9.25 -5.15 -1.63
CA ALA A 106 -8.96 -3.86 -2.26
C ALA A 106 -8.76 -2.72 -1.25
N GLN A 107 -9.65 -2.60 -0.26
CA GLN A 107 -9.51 -1.60 0.80
C GLN A 107 -8.23 -1.82 1.61
N ARG A 108 -7.89 -3.08 1.84
CA ARG A 108 -6.70 -3.52 2.57
C ARG A 108 -5.41 -3.08 1.89
N VAL A 109 -5.20 -3.48 0.64
CA VAL A 109 -3.99 -3.11 -0.11
C VAL A 109 -3.90 -1.60 -0.33
N SER A 110 -5.03 -0.90 -0.51
CA SER A 110 -5.04 0.57 -0.67
C SER A 110 -4.59 1.30 0.59
N GLY A 111 -5.01 0.81 1.76
CA GLY A 111 -4.54 1.29 3.06
C GLY A 111 -3.04 1.07 3.23
N THR A 112 -2.53 -0.10 2.85
CA THR A 112 -1.09 -0.39 2.86
C THR A 112 -0.32 0.51 1.88
N LEU A 113 -0.83 0.72 0.65
CA LEU A 113 -0.20 1.57 -0.37
C LEU A 113 -0.11 3.03 0.07
N ALA A 114 -1.17 3.58 0.67
CA ALA A 114 -1.14 4.91 1.24
C ALA A 114 -0.08 5.05 2.35
N ALA A 115 0.06 4.03 3.20
CA ALA A 115 1.01 4.04 4.31
C ALA A 115 2.48 3.82 3.92
N ALA A 116 2.73 3.11 2.81
CA ALA A 116 4.06 2.88 2.28
C ALA A 116 4.80 4.19 1.97
N ASN A 117 4.09 5.26 1.60
CA ASN A 117 4.70 6.58 1.40
C ASN A 117 5.37 7.15 2.66
N SER A 118 5.00 6.70 3.86
CA SER A 118 5.50 7.28 5.12
C SER A 118 6.16 6.27 6.06
N GLN A 119 6.00 4.96 5.84
CA GLN A 119 6.49 3.92 6.75
C GLN A 119 7.42 2.92 6.02
N PRO A 120 8.72 2.82 6.41
CA PRO A 120 9.67 1.91 5.77
C PRO A 120 9.27 0.43 5.81
N SER A 121 8.71 -0.05 6.92
CA SER A 121 8.26 -1.44 7.07
C SER A 121 7.17 -1.82 6.06
N GLU A 122 6.32 -0.87 5.71
CA GLU A 122 5.20 -1.11 4.81
C GLU A 122 5.59 -1.04 3.35
N ARG A 123 6.56 -0.19 3.01
CA ARG A 123 7.21 -0.25 1.69
C ARG A 123 7.81 -1.63 1.46
N GLU A 124 8.54 -2.12 2.45
CA GLU A 124 9.19 -3.43 2.36
C GLU A 124 8.16 -4.55 2.22
N PHE A 125 7.08 -4.52 2.99
CA PHE A 125 6.00 -5.49 2.83
C PHE A 125 5.32 -5.43 1.47
N LEU A 126 4.98 -4.25 0.94
CA LEU A 126 4.39 -4.15 -0.40
C LEU A 126 5.34 -4.64 -1.48
N ARG A 127 6.63 -4.35 -1.33
CA ARG A 127 7.69 -4.87 -2.21
C ARG A 127 7.73 -6.40 -2.13
N GLU A 128 7.74 -6.99 -0.95
CA GLU A 128 7.70 -8.44 -0.76
C GLU A 128 6.43 -9.07 -1.36
N LEU A 129 5.27 -8.45 -1.14
CA LEU A 129 3.98 -8.98 -1.59
C LEU A 129 3.80 -8.89 -3.11
N LEU A 130 3.95 -7.68 -3.66
CA LEU A 130 3.66 -7.41 -5.08
C LEU A 130 4.84 -7.76 -5.97
N PHE A 131 6.06 -7.41 -5.56
CA PHE A 131 7.24 -7.62 -6.41
C PHE A 131 7.87 -9.00 -6.20
N ASP A 132 8.39 -9.30 -5.00
CA ASP A 132 9.11 -10.56 -4.76
C ASP A 132 8.18 -11.79 -4.79
N GLY A 133 6.97 -11.64 -4.26
CA GLY A 133 6.01 -12.73 -4.09
C GLY A 133 5.12 -12.99 -5.31
N PHE A 134 5.01 -12.04 -6.23
CA PHE A 134 4.07 -12.13 -7.36
C PHE A 134 4.73 -11.80 -8.70
N MET A 135 5.13 -10.56 -8.93
CA MET A 135 5.61 -10.12 -10.25
C MET A 135 6.93 -10.76 -10.69
N LEU A 136 7.92 -10.85 -9.80
CA LEU A 136 9.24 -11.39 -10.13
C LEU A 136 9.19 -12.90 -10.46
N PRO A 137 8.48 -13.76 -9.70
CA PRO A 137 8.27 -15.16 -10.07
C PRO A 137 7.63 -15.34 -11.46
N ILE A 138 6.64 -14.50 -11.79
CA ILE A 138 6.00 -14.53 -13.12
C ILE A 138 7.02 -14.17 -14.19
N ALA A 139 7.72 -13.04 -14.05
CA ALA A 139 8.71 -12.58 -15.02
C ALA A 139 9.82 -13.63 -15.23
N ARG A 140 10.34 -14.24 -14.16
CA ARG A 140 11.34 -15.32 -14.27
C ARG A 140 10.87 -16.54 -15.07
N ARG A 141 9.55 -16.75 -15.14
CA ARG A 141 8.96 -17.86 -15.86
C ARG A 141 8.66 -17.55 -17.32
N VAL A 142 8.18 -16.33 -17.60
CA VAL A 142 7.66 -15.98 -18.93
C VAL A 142 8.59 -15.11 -19.76
N SER A 143 9.48 -14.36 -19.10
CA SER A 143 10.35 -13.41 -19.78
C SER A 143 11.52 -14.11 -20.47
N PRO A 144 11.90 -13.66 -21.68
CA PRO A 144 13.06 -14.22 -22.39
C PRO A 144 14.41 -13.76 -21.81
N ASP A 145 14.43 -12.60 -21.16
CA ASP A 145 15.61 -11.90 -20.65
C ASP A 145 15.22 -10.92 -19.52
N GLU A 146 16.20 -10.43 -18.76
CA GLU A 146 16.07 -9.35 -17.77
C GLU A 146 14.79 -9.41 -16.88
N PRO A 147 14.52 -10.54 -16.19
CA PRO A 147 13.25 -10.73 -15.50
C PRO A 147 13.02 -9.71 -14.38
N GLU A 148 14.07 -9.24 -13.69
CA GLU A 148 13.97 -8.20 -12.66
C GLU A 148 13.52 -6.84 -13.24
N LEU A 149 14.08 -6.41 -14.37
CA LEU A 149 13.70 -5.17 -15.03
C LEU A 149 12.26 -5.27 -15.55
N ARG A 150 11.93 -6.36 -16.24
CA ARG A 150 10.59 -6.59 -16.79
C ARG A 150 9.52 -6.67 -15.71
N ALA A 151 9.81 -7.36 -14.59
CA ALA A 151 8.93 -7.37 -13.43
C ALA A 151 8.71 -5.94 -12.91
N THR A 152 9.76 -5.13 -12.84
CA THR A 152 9.68 -3.73 -12.37
C THR A 152 8.78 -2.91 -13.29
N LEU A 153 9.00 -2.99 -14.60
CA LEU A 153 8.20 -2.26 -15.59
C LEU A 153 6.74 -2.72 -15.58
N ALA A 154 6.48 -4.02 -15.60
CA ALA A 154 5.11 -4.56 -15.57
C ALA A 154 4.39 -4.22 -14.26
N SER A 155 5.12 -4.12 -13.14
CA SER A 155 4.57 -3.69 -11.85
C SER A 155 3.98 -2.28 -11.91
N THR A 156 4.46 -1.40 -12.80
CA THR A 156 3.93 -0.04 -12.94
C THR A 156 2.48 -0.02 -13.44
N VAL A 157 2.12 -0.96 -14.32
CA VAL A 157 0.75 -1.10 -14.84
C VAL A 157 -0.18 -1.57 -13.73
N LEU A 158 0.24 -2.61 -13.00
CA LEU A 158 -0.50 -3.15 -11.87
C LEU A 158 -0.71 -2.08 -10.79
N LEU A 159 0.37 -1.41 -10.36
CA LEU A 159 0.31 -0.39 -9.32
C LEU A 159 -0.47 0.85 -9.75
N GLY A 160 -0.37 1.25 -11.01
CA GLY A 160 -1.14 2.36 -11.58
C GLY A 160 -2.64 2.06 -11.58
N MET A 161 -3.04 0.86 -11.97
CA MET A 161 -4.42 0.39 -11.90
C MET A 161 -4.96 0.42 -10.47
N ILE A 162 -4.20 -0.14 -9.53
CA ILE A 162 -4.54 -0.15 -8.10
C ILE A 162 -4.76 1.27 -7.57
N THR A 163 -3.83 2.16 -7.89
CA THR A 163 -3.87 3.55 -7.44
C THR A 163 -5.09 4.27 -8.03
N CYS A 164 -5.36 4.11 -9.33
CA CYS A 164 -6.50 4.73 -9.99
C CYS A 164 -7.85 4.19 -9.48
N ALA A 165 -7.96 2.87 -9.28
CA ALA A 165 -9.19 2.23 -8.84
C ALA A 165 -9.51 2.56 -7.37
N ALA A 166 -8.51 2.47 -6.49
CA ALA A 166 -8.79 2.39 -5.06
C ALA A 166 -8.28 3.58 -4.23
N THR A 167 -7.19 4.23 -4.67
CA THR A 167 -6.65 5.43 -4.01
C THR A 167 -7.31 6.71 -4.54
N LEU A 168 -7.32 6.89 -5.85
CA LEU A 168 -7.84 8.08 -6.51
C LEU A 168 -9.34 7.98 -6.80
N ARG A 169 -9.91 6.76 -6.78
CA ARG A 169 -11.32 6.48 -7.08
C ARG A 169 -11.77 7.14 -8.39
N MET A 170 -11.01 6.86 -9.44
CA MET A 170 -11.27 7.43 -10.77
C MET A 170 -12.66 6.99 -11.26
N PRO A 171 -13.60 7.92 -11.53
CA PRO A 171 -15.01 7.59 -11.78
C PRO A 171 -15.26 6.76 -13.04
N MET A 172 -14.28 6.71 -13.95
CA MET A 172 -14.34 5.87 -15.15
C MET A 172 -14.06 4.39 -14.88
N MET A 173 -13.44 4.04 -13.74
CA MET A 173 -13.09 2.66 -13.41
C MET A 173 -14.33 1.84 -13.05
N ASP A 174 -15.30 2.44 -12.34
CA ASP A 174 -16.52 1.76 -11.87
C ASP A 174 -17.46 1.33 -13.02
N GLY A 175 -17.31 1.92 -14.20
CA GLY A 175 -18.14 1.61 -15.38
C GLY A 175 -17.53 0.63 -16.37
N LEU A 176 -16.28 0.18 -16.14
CA LEU A 176 -15.59 -0.77 -17.01
C LEU A 176 -15.69 -2.19 -16.44
N SER A 177 -15.91 -3.18 -17.31
CA SER A 177 -15.85 -4.58 -16.88
C SER A 177 -14.40 -5.01 -16.67
N ASP A 178 -14.18 -5.91 -15.72
CA ASP A 178 -12.87 -6.49 -15.44
C ASP A 178 -12.26 -7.12 -16.69
N ALA A 179 -13.07 -7.78 -17.52
CA ALA A 179 -12.61 -8.36 -18.80
C ALA A 179 -12.02 -7.29 -19.74
N ARG A 180 -12.66 -6.11 -19.82
CA ARG A 180 -12.18 -5.02 -20.69
C ARG A 180 -10.93 -4.35 -20.12
N LEU A 181 -10.84 -4.21 -18.80
CA LEU A 181 -9.63 -3.73 -18.13
C LEU A 181 -8.48 -4.71 -18.31
N ALA A 182 -8.74 -6.01 -18.14
CA ALA A 182 -7.76 -7.08 -18.32
C ALA A 182 -7.25 -7.13 -19.75
N GLU A 183 -8.11 -6.97 -20.76
CA GLU A 183 -7.69 -6.93 -22.16
C GLU A 183 -6.83 -5.68 -22.46
N ALA A 184 -7.30 -4.49 -22.05
CA ALA A 184 -6.63 -3.23 -22.38
C ALA A 184 -5.29 -3.04 -21.65
N LEU A 185 -5.22 -3.39 -20.37
CA LEU A 185 -4.00 -3.29 -19.56
C LEU A 185 -3.13 -4.54 -19.71
N GLY A 186 -3.73 -5.69 -19.99
CA GLY A 186 -3.04 -6.96 -20.22
C GLY A 186 -2.11 -6.90 -21.43
N ALA A 187 -2.52 -6.23 -22.52
CA ALA A 187 -1.66 -6.01 -23.67
C ALA A 187 -0.38 -5.22 -23.32
N GLN A 188 -0.48 -4.25 -22.41
CA GLN A 188 0.68 -3.49 -21.94
C GLN A 188 1.60 -4.37 -21.07
N CYS A 189 1.03 -5.12 -20.12
CA CYS A 189 1.82 -6.07 -19.34
C CYS A 189 2.47 -7.15 -20.20
N GLN A 190 1.78 -7.66 -21.23
CA GLN A 190 2.33 -8.62 -22.18
C GLN A 190 3.57 -8.07 -22.88
N ALA A 191 3.47 -6.82 -23.38
CA ALA A 191 4.58 -6.15 -24.04
C ALA A 191 5.77 -5.92 -23.09
N LEU A 192 5.52 -5.55 -21.83
CA LEU A 192 6.56 -5.35 -20.83
C LEU A 192 7.24 -6.66 -20.39
N LEU A 193 6.47 -7.75 -20.29
CA LEU A 193 6.97 -9.05 -19.85
C LEU A 193 7.67 -9.85 -20.96
N THR A 194 7.22 -9.73 -22.21
CA THR A 194 7.70 -10.62 -23.29
C THR A 194 8.10 -9.89 -24.57
N GLY A 195 7.71 -8.63 -24.71
CA GLY A 195 8.02 -7.81 -25.87
C GLY A 195 9.48 -7.32 -25.89
N PRO A 196 9.91 -6.66 -26.96
CA PRO A 196 11.26 -6.12 -27.06
C PRO A 196 11.48 -5.02 -26.00
N LEU A 197 12.60 -5.11 -25.28
CA LEU A 197 13.06 -4.02 -24.42
C LEU A 197 13.79 -2.95 -25.25
N PRO A 198 13.68 -1.67 -24.89
CA PRO A 198 14.54 -0.65 -25.47
C PRO A 198 16.00 -0.99 -25.15
N PRO A 199 16.95 -0.79 -26.09
CA PRO A 199 18.35 -1.02 -25.81
C PRO A 199 18.81 -0.10 -24.67
N GLU A 200 19.61 -0.62 -23.74
CA GLU A 200 20.29 0.21 -22.75
C GLU A 200 21.28 1.14 -23.47
N GLU A 201 20.87 2.39 -23.69
CA GLU A 201 21.81 3.45 -24.01
C GLU A 201 22.62 3.72 -22.74
N HIS A 202 23.89 3.31 -22.73
CA HIS A 202 24.74 3.40 -21.53
C HIS A 202 24.83 4.84 -20.99
N ALA A 203 24.29 5.01 -19.78
CA ALA A 203 24.57 6.00 -18.74
C ALA A 203 24.34 7.50 -19.02
N VAL A 204 23.35 8.12 -18.34
CA VAL A 204 23.55 9.36 -17.55
C VAL A 204 22.60 9.40 -16.32
N ALA A 205 23.20 9.69 -15.16
CA ALA A 205 22.66 10.10 -13.86
C ALA A 205 22.03 9.04 -12.93
N SER A 206 22.72 8.84 -11.80
CA SER A 206 22.31 8.09 -10.62
C SER A 206 20.91 8.52 -10.12
N PRO A 207 20.13 7.64 -9.45
CA PRO A 207 18.77 7.91 -8.95
C PRO A 207 18.63 9.02 -7.89
N GLY A 208 19.70 9.80 -7.63
CA GLY A 208 19.73 10.90 -6.65
C GLY A 208 19.24 12.26 -7.17
N GLU A 209 18.94 12.40 -8.47
CA GLU A 209 18.57 13.71 -9.05
C GLU A 209 17.07 13.88 -9.37
N LEU A 210 16.25 12.82 -9.33
CA LEU A 210 14.80 12.94 -9.55
C LEU A 210 14.02 13.47 -8.31
N LEU A 211 14.68 13.53 -7.16
CA LEU A 211 14.21 14.19 -5.95
C LEU A 211 15.36 15.05 -5.42
N GLY A 212 15.62 16.19 -6.08
CA GLY A 212 16.56 17.19 -5.58
C GLY A 212 16.23 17.59 -4.13
N PRO A 213 17.20 18.17 -3.38
CA PRO A 213 16.92 18.68 -2.05
C PRO A 213 15.71 19.62 -2.13
N SER A 214 14.72 19.37 -1.28
CA SER A 214 13.62 20.30 -1.04
C SER A 214 14.18 21.56 -0.40
N ASP A 215 14.87 22.39 -1.19
CA ASP A 215 15.10 23.80 -0.88
C ASP A 215 13.79 24.53 -1.12
N ALA A 216 12.83 24.29 -0.21
CA ALA A 216 11.78 25.26 0.01
C ALA A 216 12.49 26.53 0.53
N PRO A 217 12.35 27.69 -0.13
CA PRO A 217 12.81 28.94 0.46
C PRO A 217 12.01 29.18 1.74
N THR A 218 12.62 28.89 2.88
CA THR A 218 12.14 29.30 4.20
C THR A 218 12.34 30.81 4.28
N GLY A 219 11.35 31.56 3.82
CA GLY A 219 11.41 33.02 3.80
C GLY A 219 10.17 33.61 3.16
N LEU A 220 9.09 33.77 3.93
CA LEU A 220 8.07 34.75 3.60
C LEU A 220 8.76 36.12 3.51
N PRO A 221 8.58 36.91 2.43
CA PRO A 221 9.07 38.28 2.41
C PRO A 221 8.44 39.06 3.57
N GLY A 222 9.30 39.72 4.34
CA GLY A 222 8.90 40.55 5.47
C GLY A 222 7.82 41.54 5.05
N VAL A 223 6.67 41.46 5.72
CA VAL A 223 5.73 42.57 5.76
C VAL A 223 6.43 43.63 6.61
N ASP A 224 7.04 44.62 5.96
CA ASP A 224 7.51 45.84 6.59
C ASP A 224 6.32 46.56 7.23
N ASN A 225 6.01 46.22 8.47
CA ASN A 225 5.17 47.01 9.36
C ASN A 225 6.05 48.09 9.98
N ASP A 226 6.42 49.08 9.18
CA ASP A 226 6.92 50.34 9.73
C ASP A 226 5.71 51.15 10.25
N PRO A 227 5.64 51.47 11.55
CA PRO A 227 4.58 52.32 12.07
C PRO A 227 4.73 53.75 11.53
N PRO A 228 3.62 54.48 11.28
CA PRO A 228 3.69 55.83 10.76
C PRO A 228 4.41 56.75 11.76
N GLN A 229 5.54 57.31 11.34
CA GLN A 229 6.20 58.41 12.04
C GLN A 229 5.28 59.64 12.00
N ASN A 230 4.82 60.05 13.17
CA ASN A 230 4.06 61.27 13.37
C ASN A 230 5.02 62.48 13.31
N PRO A 231 4.83 63.46 12.41
CA PRO A 231 5.70 64.62 12.37
C PRO A 231 5.36 65.59 13.51
N GLN A 232 6.15 65.56 14.58
CA GLN A 232 6.26 66.68 15.51
C GLN A 232 7.35 67.64 15.00
N GLY A 233 6.91 68.59 14.17
CA GLY A 233 7.67 69.77 13.79
C GLY A 233 7.05 70.99 14.45
N ASP A 234 7.81 71.53 15.39
CA ASP A 234 7.58 72.67 16.27
C ASP A 234 7.03 73.92 15.57
N VAL A 235 5.99 74.52 16.15
CA VAL A 235 5.50 75.88 15.83
C VAL A 235 5.77 76.73 17.06
N SER A 236 6.80 77.58 17.02
CA SER A 236 6.79 78.94 17.59
C SER A 236 8.12 79.66 17.34
N SER A 237 8.14 80.57 16.37
CA SER A 237 8.60 81.98 16.47
C SER A 237 8.52 82.66 15.11
#